data_AF-A0A3D1AES6-F1
#
_entry.id   AF-A0A3D1AES6-F1
#
_cell.length_a   1.000
_cell.length_b   1.000
_cell.length_c   1.000
_cell.angle_alpha   90.00
_cell.angle_beta   90.00
_cell.angle_gamma   90.00
#
_symmetry.space_group_name_H-M   'P 1'
#
loop_
_entity.id
_entity.type
_entity.pdbx_description
1 polymer ?
#
loop_
_entity_poly.entity_id
_entity_poly.type
_entity_poly.pdbx_seq_one_letter_code
_entity_poly.pdbx_strand_id
1 'polypeptide(L)'
;NTIYIWKTGGIAQESDMEWIQEGNDNSNSKWAGRNVNPGDLYPLDVSGPDGVPDGKMDDYDRVIVGSTDPKFYGGFATDLTYKGITLNAVFNYSVGAKKLSYIYESMIGSNG
;
A
#
# COMPACT_ATOMS: atom_id res chain seq x y z
N ASN A 1 2.09 0.14 -15.69
CA ASN A 1 2.33 -0.76 -14.54
C ASN A 1 1.25 -0.56 -13.48
N THR A 2 0.56 -1.62 -13.06
CA THR A 2 -0.53 -1.54 -12.06
C THR A 2 -0.01 -1.93 -10.68
N ILE A 3 -0.34 -1.13 -9.66
CA ILE A 3 0.07 -1.36 -8.28
C ILE A 3 -1.06 -2.10 -7.54
N TYR A 4 -0.72 -3.26 -6.99
CA TYR A 4 -1.58 -4.05 -6.12
C TYR A 4 -1.12 -3.87 -4.68
N ILE A 5 -2.04 -3.53 -3.77
CA ILE A 5 -1.75 -3.52 -2.32
C ILE A 5 -2.85 -4.25 -1.57
N TRP A 6 -2.48 -4.71 -0.39
CA TRP A 6 -3.41 -5.05 0.66
C TRP A 6 -4.02 -3.77 1.24
N LYS A 7 -5.34 -3.65 1.19
CA LYS A 7 -6.03 -2.60 1.91
C LYS A 7 -6.02 -2.97 3.39
N THR A 8 -5.50 -2.10 4.26
CA THR A 8 -5.55 -2.37 5.70
C THR A 8 -6.98 -2.29 6.23
N GLY A 9 -7.35 -3.25 7.07
CA GLY A 9 -8.59 -3.22 7.87
C GLY A 9 -8.48 -2.29 9.08
N GLY A 10 -7.24 -2.02 9.51
CA GLY A 10 -6.91 -1.16 10.64
C GLY A 10 -5.74 -1.70 11.44
N ILE A 11 -5.59 -1.17 12.65
CA ILE A 11 -4.72 -1.72 13.69
C ILE A 11 -5.54 -2.77 14.44
N ALA A 12 -4.98 -3.98 14.60
CA ALA A 12 -5.63 -5.05 15.35
C ALA A 12 -5.87 -4.63 16.81
N GLN A 13 -7.11 -4.75 17.27
CA GLN A 13 -7.48 -4.53 18.67
C GLN A 13 -7.81 -5.85 19.36
N GLU A 14 -7.90 -5.85 20.69
CA GLU A 14 -8.28 -7.03 21.48
C GLU A 14 -9.63 -7.63 21.02
N SER A 15 -10.60 -6.78 20.65
CA SER A 15 -11.88 -7.21 20.09
C SER A 15 -11.78 -7.86 18.72
N ASP A 16 -10.72 -7.56 17.97
CA ASP A 16 -10.49 -8.10 16.63
C ASP A 16 -9.75 -9.45 16.68
N MET A 17 -9.12 -9.77 17.82
CA MET A 17 -8.31 -10.98 17.95
C MET A 17 -9.13 -12.24 17.79
N GLU A 18 -10.37 -12.25 18.29
CA GLU A 18 -11.26 -13.40 18.16
C GLU A 18 -11.45 -13.77 16.70
N TRP A 19 -11.81 -12.81 15.83
CA TRP A 19 -12.05 -13.13 14.43
C TRP A 19 -10.76 -13.30 13.61
N ILE A 20 -9.68 -12.53 13.89
CA ILE A 20 -8.42 -12.64 13.15
C ILE A 20 -7.72 -13.98 13.44
N GLN A 21 -7.76 -14.44 14.69
CA GLN A 21 -7.09 -15.66 15.13
C GLN A 21 -7.94 -16.92 14.98
N GLU A 22 -9.24 -16.81 14.67
CA GLU A 22 -10.16 -17.93 14.36
C GLU A 22 -9.82 -18.63 13.02
N GLY A 23 -8.63 -18.43 12.47
CA GLY A 23 -8.15 -19.10 11.28
C GLY A 23 -7.95 -20.61 11.51
N ASN A 24 -8.50 -21.38 10.58
CA ASN A 24 -8.64 -22.84 10.59
C ASN A 24 -7.40 -23.60 11.08
N ASP A 25 -7.63 -24.59 11.97
CA ASP A 25 -6.64 -25.50 12.58
C ASP A 25 -5.52 -24.83 13.40
N ASN A 26 -5.81 -24.53 14.67
CA ASN A 26 -4.90 -24.60 15.83
C ASN A 26 -3.48 -23.98 15.74
N SER A 27 -3.14 -23.13 14.77
CA SER A 27 -1.85 -22.41 14.74
C SER A 27 -1.78 -21.21 13.76
N ASN A 28 -2.78 -21.02 12.89
CA ASN A 28 -2.66 -20.13 11.73
C ASN A 28 -3.76 -19.07 11.73
N SER A 29 -3.44 -17.79 11.95
CA SER A 29 -4.45 -16.73 11.83
C SER A 29 -4.98 -16.63 10.39
N LYS A 30 -6.15 -16.01 10.23
CA LYS A 30 -6.82 -15.80 8.93
C LYS A 30 -5.96 -15.00 7.94
N TRP A 31 -4.88 -14.36 8.41
CA TRP A 31 -3.87 -13.70 7.60
C TRP A 31 -2.78 -14.67 7.13
N ALA A 32 -3.06 -15.44 6.07
CA ALA A 32 -2.08 -16.31 5.40
C ALA A 32 -1.15 -17.15 6.33
N GLY A 33 -1.65 -17.61 7.48
CA GLY A 33 -0.86 -18.38 8.46
C GLY A 33 0.10 -17.57 9.34
N ARG A 34 -0.06 -16.24 9.40
CA ARG A 34 0.76 -15.35 10.23
C ARG A 34 0.07 -15.07 11.55
N ASN A 35 0.83 -14.95 12.63
CA ASN A 35 0.28 -14.51 13.92
C ASN A 35 0.20 -12.98 13.93
N VAL A 36 -1.01 -12.46 14.15
CA VAL A 36 -1.29 -11.03 14.32
C VAL A 36 -1.52 -10.81 15.80
N ASN A 37 -0.88 -9.79 16.38
CA ASN A 37 -1.09 -9.37 17.76
C ASN A 37 -1.79 -8.01 17.82
N PRO A 38 -2.41 -7.64 18.96
CA PRO A 38 -2.92 -6.29 19.15
C PRO A 38 -1.83 -5.25 18.89
N GLY A 39 -2.11 -4.28 18.03
CA GLY A 39 -1.14 -3.28 17.58
C GLY A 39 -0.55 -3.51 16.20
N ASP A 40 -0.67 -4.73 15.65
CA ASP A 40 -0.22 -5.02 14.28
C ASP A 40 -1.22 -4.51 13.24
N LEU A 41 -0.72 -4.16 12.05
CA LEU A 41 -1.60 -3.91 10.90
C LEU A 41 -2.05 -5.22 10.32
N TYR A 42 -3.35 -5.34 10.07
CA TYR A 42 -3.92 -6.47 9.35
C TYR A 42 -4.64 -6.00 8.07
N PRO A 43 -4.74 -6.86 7.05
CA PRO A 43 -5.46 -6.55 5.81
C PRO A 43 -6.96 -6.69 5.99
N LEU A 44 -7.73 -6.07 5.11
CA LEU A 44 -9.16 -6.28 5.02
C LEU A 44 -9.43 -7.44 4.06
N ASP A 45 -10.33 -8.34 4.45
CA ASP A 45 -10.94 -9.31 3.53
C ASP A 45 -11.87 -8.55 2.57
N VAL A 46 -11.44 -8.47 1.31
CA VAL A 46 -12.09 -7.71 0.23
C VAL A 46 -12.56 -8.64 -0.88
N SER A 47 -11.89 -9.78 -1.12
CA SER A 47 -12.18 -10.67 -2.23
C SER A 47 -11.51 -12.04 -2.06
N GLY A 48 -12.25 -13.11 -2.29
CA GLY A 48 -11.74 -14.48 -2.41
C GLY A 48 -11.76 -15.01 -3.85
N PRO A 49 -11.62 -16.34 -4.04
CA PRO A 49 -11.59 -17.00 -5.35
C PRO A 49 -12.82 -16.73 -6.24
N ASP A 50 -13.97 -16.49 -5.62
CA ASP A 50 -15.24 -16.20 -6.31
C ASP A 50 -15.50 -14.69 -6.48
N GLY A 51 -14.52 -13.83 -6.15
CA GLY A 51 -14.64 -12.37 -6.26
C GLY A 51 -15.47 -11.72 -5.14
N VAL A 52 -15.75 -12.46 -4.07
CA VAL A 52 -16.49 -12.01 -2.88
C VAL A 52 -15.69 -12.38 -1.61
N PRO A 53 -15.82 -11.64 -0.51
CA PRO A 53 -15.13 -11.95 0.75
C PRO A 53 -15.38 -13.38 1.21
N ASP A 54 -14.33 -14.13 1.50
CA ASP A 54 -14.39 -15.57 1.82
C ASP A 54 -13.97 -15.89 3.27
N GLY A 55 -13.75 -14.85 4.08
CA GLY A 55 -13.31 -14.97 5.46
C GLY A 55 -11.84 -15.33 5.60
N LYS A 56 -11.05 -15.29 4.52
CA LYS A 56 -9.61 -15.49 4.55
C LYS A 56 -8.94 -14.24 4.00
N MET A 57 -7.86 -13.83 4.65
CA MET A 57 -7.04 -12.73 4.18
C MET A 57 -5.87 -13.31 3.40
N ASP A 58 -6.00 -13.43 2.08
CA ASP A 58 -5.05 -14.08 1.18
C ASP A 58 -4.84 -13.29 -0.13
N ASP A 59 -3.94 -13.76 -1.00
CA ASP A 59 -3.47 -12.98 -2.16
C ASP A 59 -4.60 -12.46 -3.09
N TYR A 60 -5.82 -13.00 -2.97
CA TYR A 60 -7.01 -12.52 -3.68
C TYR A 60 -7.54 -11.16 -3.15
N ASP A 61 -7.21 -10.75 -1.93
CA ASP A 61 -7.67 -9.47 -1.33
C ASP A 61 -6.89 -8.23 -1.77
N ARG A 62 -5.89 -8.40 -2.65
CA ARG A 62 -5.09 -7.27 -3.13
C ARG A 62 -5.91 -6.37 -4.04
N VAL A 63 -6.02 -5.10 -3.69
CA VAL A 63 -6.74 -4.08 -4.45
C VAL A 63 -5.83 -3.30 -5.39
N ILE A 64 -6.38 -2.91 -6.55
CA ILE A 64 -5.72 -2.01 -7.50
C ILE A 64 -5.85 -0.57 -7.00
N VAL A 65 -4.73 0.01 -6.57
CA VAL A 65 -4.70 1.37 -5.99
C VAL A 65 -4.39 2.44 -7.02
N GLY A 66 -3.84 2.03 -8.16
CA GLY A 66 -3.51 2.91 -9.27
C GLY A 66 -2.30 2.42 -10.03
N SER A 67 -1.71 3.35 -10.79
CA SER A 67 -0.53 3.10 -11.59
C SER A 67 0.64 3.95 -11.09
N THR A 68 1.85 3.45 -11.30
CA THR A 68 3.10 4.22 -11.15
C THR A 68 3.20 5.36 -12.17
N ASP A 69 2.40 5.28 -13.23
CA ASP A 69 2.51 6.17 -14.37
C ASP A 69 1.87 7.53 -14.03
N PRO A 70 2.63 8.65 -14.07
CA PRO A 70 2.10 9.96 -13.74
C PRO A 70 1.05 10.40 -14.75
N LYS A 71 -0.02 11.01 -14.25
CA LYS A 71 -1.10 11.52 -15.11
C LYS A 71 -0.66 12.74 -15.91
N PHE A 72 0.23 13.55 -15.34
CA PHE A 72 0.83 14.71 -15.99
C PHE A 72 2.29 14.82 -15.60
N TYR A 73 3.15 15.09 -16.59
CA TYR A 73 4.56 15.36 -16.38
C TYR A 73 4.97 16.51 -17.30
N GLY A 74 5.93 17.30 -16.86
CA GLY A 74 6.40 18.43 -17.63
C GLY A 74 7.53 19.15 -16.93
N GLY A 75 8.00 20.20 -17.58
CA GLY A 75 9.04 21.04 -17.02
C GLY A 75 9.16 22.33 -17.81
N PHE A 76 9.80 23.32 -17.18
CA PHE A 76 10.18 24.55 -17.84
C PHE A 76 11.60 24.92 -17.43
N ALA A 77 12.31 25.54 -18.35
CA ALA A 77 13.64 26.07 -18.12
C ALA A 77 13.63 27.58 -18.37
N THR A 78 14.39 28.31 -17.56
CA THR A 78 14.58 29.75 -17.71
C THR A 78 16.06 30.09 -17.75
N ASP A 79 16.44 30.84 -18.77
CA ASP A 79 17.75 31.44 -18.93
C ASP A 79 17.60 32.96 -18.82
N LEU A 80 18.08 33.53 -17.71
CA LEU A 80 18.14 34.99 -17.53
C LEU A 80 19.59 35.45 -17.50
N THR A 81 19.92 36.44 -18.32
CA THR A 81 21.20 37.14 -18.27
C THR A 81 20.96 38.61 -17.94
N TYR A 82 21.56 39.09 -16.86
CA TYR A 82 21.49 40.49 -16.45
C TYR A 82 22.84 41.01 -15.96
N LYS A 83 23.34 42.08 -16.60
CA LYS A 83 24.60 42.77 -16.27
C LYS A 83 25.82 41.85 -16.06
N GLY A 84 25.94 40.82 -16.89
CA GLY A 84 27.05 39.86 -16.83
C GLY A 84 26.86 38.68 -15.88
N ILE A 85 25.73 38.62 -15.16
CA ILE A 85 25.32 37.46 -14.35
C ILE A 85 24.31 36.65 -15.15
N THR A 86 24.54 35.35 -15.26
CA THR A 86 23.60 34.41 -15.90
C THR A 86 23.04 33.46 -14.86
N LEU A 87 21.71 33.32 -14.84
CA LEU A 87 20.96 32.35 -14.06
C LEU A 87 20.29 31.38 -15.04
N ASN A 88 20.66 30.11 -14.93
CA ASN A 88 19.93 29.00 -15.54
C ASN A 88 19.17 28.27 -14.43
N ALA A 89 17.88 28.07 -14.64
CA ALA A 89 17.05 27.29 -13.74
C ALA A 89 16.19 26.32 -14.55
N VAL A 90 16.15 25.06 -14.12
CA VAL A 90 15.37 23.99 -14.76
C VAL A 90 14.45 23.38 -13.72
N PHE A 91 13.16 23.40 -14.01
CA PHE A 91 12.13 22.85 -13.14
C PHE A 91 11.46 21.67 -13.84
N ASN A 92 11.41 20.52 -13.16
CA ASN A 92 10.70 19.34 -13.62
C ASN A 92 9.63 18.98 -12.59
N TYR A 93 8.43 18.63 -13.04
CA TYR A 93 7.35 18.18 -12.17
C TYR A 93 6.64 16.96 -12.75
N SER A 94 6.10 16.16 -11.84
CA SER A 94 5.33 14.94 -12.14
C SER A 94 4.20 14.84 -11.13
N VAL A 95 2.96 14.78 -11.62
CA VAL A 95 1.75 14.87 -10.80
C VAL A 95 0.87 13.65 -11.05
N GLY A 96 0.38 13.05 -9.96
CA GLY A 96 -0.60 11.97 -9.99
C GLY A 96 -0.01 10.56 -10.10
N ALA A 97 1.32 10.42 -10.16
CA ALA A 97 1.96 9.12 -9.94
C ALA A 97 1.72 8.67 -8.50
N LYS A 98 1.31 7.41 -8.33
CA LYS A 98 1.27 6.78 -7.01
C LYS A 98 2.53 5.92 -6.84
N LYS A 99 3.18 6.04 -5.69
CA LYS A 99 4.35 5.22 -5.33
C LYS A 99 4.02 4.38 -4.11
N LEU A 100 4.44 3.12 -4.13
CA LEU A 100 4.39 2.27 -2.96
C LEU A 100 5.31 2.81 -1.86
N SER A 101 4.79 2.85 -0.64
CA SER A 101 5.59 3.14 0.54
C SER A 101 6.15 1.82 1.08
N TYR A 102 7.48 1.74 1.18
CA TYR A 102 8.17 0.57 1.73
C TYR A 102 7.74 0.26 3.17
N ILE A 103 7.50 1.30 3.98
CA ILE A 103 7.09 1.13 5.38
C ILE A 103 5.69 0.50 5.45
N TYR A 104 4.77 0.88 4.56
CA TYR A 104 3.42 0.31 4.52
C TYR A 104 3.44 -1.18 4.15
N GLU A 105 4.25 -1.55 3.16
CA GLU A 105 4.42 -2.94 2.73
C GLU A 105 5.05 -3.80 3.82
N SER A 106 6.08 -3.26 4.49
CA SER A 106 6.77 -3.93 5.61
C SER A 106 5.85 -4.14 6.81
N MET A 107 5.03 -3.15 7.19
CA MET A 107 4.17 -3.24 8.36
C MET A 107 3.00 -4.21 8.19
N ILE A 108 2.38 -4.26 7.01
CA ILE A 108 1.32 -5.25 6.74
C ILE A 108 1.90 -6.67 6.61
N GLY A 109 3.10 -6.78 6.06
CA GLY A 109 3.84 -8.04 5.97
C GLY A 109 4.70 -8.35 7.20
N SER A 110 4.57 -7.62 8.29
CA SER A 110 5.37 -7.85 9.50
C SER A 110 4.76 -9.01 10.27
N ASN A 111 5.60 -9.99 10.61
CA ASN A 111 5.29 -10.98 11.64
C ASN A 111 6.04 -10.44 12.86
N GLY A 112 5.31 -9.97 13.87
CA GLY A 112 5.90 -9.40 15.10
C GLY A 112 7.04 -10.22 15.70
#